data_AF-A0A815K606-F1
#
_entry.id   AF-A0A815K606-F1
#
_cell.length_a   1.000
_cell.length_b   1.000
_cell.length_c   1.000
_cell.angle_alpha   90.00
_cell.angle_beta   90.00
_cell.angle_gamma   90.00
#
_symmetry.space_group_name_H-M   'P 1'
#
loop_
_entity.id
_entity.type
_entity.pdbx_description
1 polymer ?
#
loop_
_entity_poly.entity_id
_entity_poly.type
_entity_poly.pdbx_seq_one_letter_code
_entity_poly.pdbx_strand_id
1 'polypeptide(L)'
;MHSTRTLSYVGEKATLSAVRSKNKITHRYTLQPAINLAGQIVGPVFVCLQEKDGRMGERVRKNLFHANNVVTSCSSSGKLNTSLVQYWINNCLFPSLSHSRTLLLSDSWNEQSEKHGFYDEIRDGMDTDVTERNNILKLQSLTHNQLSAPVFTAMIKYAWFKAGYLDVHPGPFKTVIEVCYGFDDLQCHVRNCSSCSFIRCSYCGSILCIEHFFNNYHFH
;
A
#
# COMPACT_ATOMS: atom_id res chain seq x y z
N MET A 1 29.15 4.68 2.12
CA MET A 1 27.70 4.33 2.05
C MET A 1 27.39 3.88 0.64
N HIS A 2 27.44 2.58 0.37
CA HIS A 2 26.96 2.06 -0.91
C HIS A 2 25.45 1.87 -0.82
N SER A 3 24.72 2.50 -1.73
CA SER A 3 23.29 2.25 -1.95
C SER A 3 23.10 0.77 -2.32
N THR A 4 22.44 -0.01 -1.45
CA THR A 4 21.99 -1.38 -1.72
C THR A 4 20.74 -1.38 -2.62
N ARG A 5 20.85 -0.74 -3.78
CA ARG A 5 19.86 -0.82 -4.86
C ARG A 5 20.39 -1.82 -5.88
N THR A 6 19.51 -2.63 -6.45
CA THR A 6 19.83 -3.40 -7.65
C THR A 6 20.16 -2.41 -8.76
N LEU A 7 21.45 -2.32 -9.10
CA LEU A 7 21.94 -1.51 -10.21
C LEU A 7 21.65 -2.30 -11.49
N SER A 8 20.69 -1.82 -12.28
CA SER A 8 20.43 -2.31 -13.64
C SER A 8 20.80 -1.23 -14.64
N TYR A 9 21.24 -1.65 -15.83
CA TYR A 9 21.61 -0.72 -16.88
C TYR A 9 20.35 -0.14 -17.53
N VAL A 10 20.37 1.17 -17.78
CA VAL A 10 19.29 1.85 -18.50
C VAL A 10 19.13 1.22 -19.88
N GLY A 11 17.95 0.65 -20.17
CA GLY A 11 17.66 -0.05 -21.42
C GLY A 11 17.70 -1.58 -21.35
N GLU A 12 18.07 -2.17 -20.21
CA GLU A 12 17.96 -3.62 -20.02
C GLU A 12 16.50 -4.08 -20.02
N LYS A 13 16.22 -5.14 -20.81
CA LYS A 13 14.90 -5.76 -20.88
C LYS A 13 14.61 -6.67 -19.69
N ALA A 14 15.64 -7.16 -19.01
CA ALA A 14 15.53 -8.07 -17.88
C ALA A 14 16.72 -7.91 -16.93
N THR A 15 16.45 -7.91 -15.63
CA THR A 15 17.46 -7.91 -14.57
C THR A 15 17.43 -9.27 -13.87
N LEU A 16 18.59 -9.91 -13.76
CA LEU A 16 18.74 -11.14 -12.98
C LEU A 16 18.98 -10.81 -11.51
N SER A 17 18.16 -11.37 -10.62
CA SER A 17 18.33 -11.24 -9.16
C SER A 17 18.36 -12.61 -8.50
N ALA A 18 19.19 -12.75 -7.46
CA ALA A 18 19.31 -13.97 -6.68
C ALA A 18 18.29 -13.95 -5.54
N VAL A 19 17.33 -14.88 -5.59
CA VAL A 19 16.25 -14.98 -4.59
C VAL A 19 16.42 -16.22 -3.72
N ARG A 20 16.12 -16.09 -2.43
CA ARG A 20 16.18 -17.21 -1.47
C ARG A 20 15.13 -18.30 -1.72
N SER A 21 14.00 -17.94 -2.34
CA SER A 21 12.92 -18.88 -2.68
C SER A 21 12.14 -18.41 -3.90
N LYS A 22 12.07 -19.28 -4.93
CA LYS A 22 11.26 -19.03 -6.14
C LYS A 22 9.76 -18.91 -5.82
N ASN A 23 9.28 -19.56 -4.76
CA ASN A 23 7.85 -19.53 -4.40
C ASN A 23 7.43 -18.18 -3.78
N LYS A 24 8.37 -17.42 -3.20
CA LYS A 24 8.07 -16.11 -2.59
C LYS A 24 7.94 -14.97 -3.62
N ILE A 25 8.32 -15.22 -4.87
CA ILE A 25 8.28 -14.23 -5.97
C ILE A 25 7.16 -14.49 -6.98
N THR A 26 6.36 -15.54 -6.79
CA THR A 26 5.28 -15.92 -7.71
C THR A 26 3.92 -15.33 -7.35
N HIS A 27 3.77 -14.76 -6.15
CA HIS A 27 2.52 -14.16 -5.71
C HIS A 27 2.45 -12.69 -6.13
N ARG A 28 1.44 -12.36 -6.93
CA ARG A 28 1.12 -11.00 -7.33
C ARG A 28 -0.15 -10.53 -6.63
N TYR A 29 -0.25 -9.23 -6.42
CA TYR A 29 -1.51 -8.61 -6.06
C TYR A 29 -1.60 -7.21 -6.65
N THR A 30 -2.82 -6.76 -6.90
CA THR A 30 -3.10 -5.38 -7.31
C THR A 30 -3.66 -4.60 -6.14
N LEU A 31 -3.17 -3.37 -5.97
CA LEU A 31 -3.72 -2.37 -5.07
C LEU A 31 -4.46 -1.32 -5.88
N GLN A 32 -5.60 -0.87 -5.37
CA GLN A 32 -6.35 0.23 -5.97
C GLN A 32 -6.80 1.21 -4.88
N PRO A 33 -5.89 2.10 -4.43
CA PRO A 33 -6.25 3.23 -3.57
C PRO A 33 -6.91 4.35 -4.40
N ALA A 34 -7.65 5.23 -3.74
CA ALA A 34 -8.20 6.44 -4.34
C ALA A 34 -7.83 7.68 -3.51
N ILE A 35 -7.57 8.80 -4.18
CA ILE A 35 -7.35 10.10 -3.55
C ILE A 35 -8.28 11.15 -4.16
N ASN A 36 -8.62 12.19 -3.39
CA ASN A 36 -9.41 13.32 -3.88
C ASN A 36 -8.59 14.62 -3.97
N LEU A 37 -9.14 15.64 -4.63
CA LEU A 37 -8.55 16.98 -4.76
C LEU A 37 -8.35 17.68 -3.40
N ALA A 38 -9.08 17.28 -2.37
CA ALA A 38 -8.89 17.78 -1.01
C ALA A 38 -7.62 17.22 -0.34
N GLY A 39 -6.87 16.34 -1.01
CA GLY A 39 -5.64 15.75 -0.49
C GLY A 39 -5.88 14.61 0.48
N GLN A 40 -7.00 13.91 0.36
CA GLN A 40 -7.36 12.81 1.24
C GLN A 40 -7.31 11.50 0.47
N ILE A 41 -6.90 10.43 1.15
CA ILE A 41 -7.22 9.07 0.70
C ILE A 41 -8.70 8.82 0.97
N VAL A 42 -9.40 8.27 -0.01
CA VAL A 42 -10.85 8.13 0.00
C VAL A 42 -11.23 6.66 -0.04
N GLY A 43 -12.07 6.25 0.92
CA GLY A 43 -12.56 4.88 1.05
C GLY A 43 -11.49 3.89 1.50
N PRO A 44 -11.83 2.59 1.49
CA PRO A 44 -10.87 1.52 1.73
C PRO A 44 -9.98 1.29 0.50
N VAL A 45 -8.76 0.80 0.72
CA VAL A 45 -7.93 0.27 -0.37
C VAL A 45 -8.49 -1.07 -0.84
N PHE A 46 -8.60 -1.22 -2.15
CA PHE A 46 -8.91 -2.52 -2.73
C PHE A 46 -7.65 -3.33 -2.99
N VAL A 47 -7.68 -4.61 -2.61
CA VAL A 47 -6.58 -5.56 -2.77
C VAL A 47 -7.07 -6.79 -3.54
N CYS A 48 -6.52 -7.03 -4.72
CA CYS A 48 -6.77 -8.24 -5.51
C CYS A 48 -5.62 -9.23 -5.33
N LEU A 49 -5.85 -10.32 -4.61
CA LEU A 49 -4.87 -11.38 -4.41
C LEU A 49 -4.83 -12.35 -5.60
N GLN A 50 -3.65 -12.87 -5.92
CA GLN A 50 -3.52 -13.96 -6.90
C GLN A 50 -3.88 -15.32 -6.30
N GLU A 51 -4.86 -16.01 -6.91
CA GLU A 51 -5.32 -17.36 -6.52
C GLU A 51 -5.34 -18.31 -7.72
N LYS A 52 -4.87 -19.55 -7.58
CA LYS A 52 -4.67 -20.49 -8.71
C LYS A 52 -5.86 -20.60 -9.69
N ASP A 53 -7.09 -20.58 -9.18
CA ASP A 53 -8.32 -20.70 -9.98
C ASP A 53 -9.15 -19.40 -10.02
N GLY A 54 -8.56 -18.28 -9.61
CA GLY A 54 -9.23 -16.99 -9.47
C GLY A 54 -10.32 -16.98 -8.41
N ARG A 55 -10.33 -17.97 -7.51
CA ARG A 55 -11.31 -18.12 -6.43
C ARG A 55 -10.59 -18.29 -5.12
N MET A 56 -11.08 -17.61 -4.10
CA MET A 56 -10.63 -17.78 -2.73
C MET A 56 -11.43 -18.92 -2.08
N GLY A 57 -10.74 -19.98 -1.67
CA GLY A 57 -11.40 -21.11 -0.99
C GLY A 57 -12.05 -20.68 0.32
N GLU A 58 -13.17 -21.30 0.70
CA GLU A 58 -13.96 -20.90 1.87
C GLU A 58 -13.16 -20.92 3.18
N ARG A 59 -12.25 -21.90 3.34
CA ARG A 59 -11.33 -21.95 4.48
C ARG A 59 -10.35 -20.78 4.51
N VAL A 60 -9.86 -20.34 3.35
CA VAL A 60 -8.96 -19.18 3.25
C VAL A 60 -9.75 -17.93 3.63
N ARG A 61 -10.95 -17.74 3.05
CA ARG A 61 -11.84 -16.61 3.32
C ARG A 61 -12.16 -16.46 4.81
N LYS A 62 -12.44 -17.56 5.51
CA LYS A 62 -12.74 -17.56 6.96
C LYS A 62 -11.57 -17.18 7.86
N ASN A 63 -10.34 -17.42 7.42
CA ASN A 63 -9.13 -17.15 8.21
C ASN A 63 -8.38 -15.92 7.69
N LEU A 64 -8.98 -15.17 6.77
CA LEU A 64 -8.37 -14.01 6.17
C LEU A 64 -8.37 -12.85 7.16
N PHE A 65 -7.31 -12.06 7.18
CA PHE A 65 -7.26 -10.84 7.94
C PHE A 65 -8.30 -9.84 7.39
N HIS A 66 -9.08 -9.23 8.28
CA HIS A 66 -10.12 -8.28 7.95
C HIS A 66 -9.85 -6.94 8.63
N ALA A 67 -9.93 -5.86 7.86
CA ALA A 67 -9.83 -4.49 8.33
C ALA A 67 -10.84 -3.61 7.60
N ASN A 68 -11.43 -2.64 8.29
CA ASN A 68 -12.47 -1.78 7.72
C ASN A 68 -11.97 -0.91 6.56
N ASN A 69 -10.67 -0.62 6.50
CA ASN A 69 -10.04 0.16 5.44
C ASN A 69 -9.47 -0.70 4.30
N VAL A 70 -9.81 -1.99 4.23
CA VAL A 70 -9.36 -2.90 3.17
C VAL A 70 -10.55 -3.69 2.61
N VAL A 71 -10.73 -3.63 1.30
CA VAL A 71 -11.64 -4.50 0.57
C VAL A 71 -10.83 -5.52 -0.22
N THR A 72 -11.07 -6.80 0.02
CA THR A 72 -10.28 -7.87 -0.60
C THR A 72 -11.08 -8.63 -1.65
N SER A 73 -10.42 -8.99 -2.74
CA SER A 73 -10.90 -9.96 -3.73
C SER A 73 -9.73 -10.76 -4.31
N CYS A 74 -9.97 -11.60 -5.32
CA CYS A 74 -8.92 -12.36 -5.98
C CYS A 74 -9.14 -12.58 -7.48
N SER A 75 -8.06 -12.90 -8.18
CA SER A 75 -8.07 -13.36 -9.57
C SER A 75 -6.93 -14.34 -9.84
N SER A 76 -6.95 -15.03 -10.99
CA SER A 76 -5.90 -16.00 -11.32
C SER A 76 -4.53 -15.37 -11.58
N SER A 77 -4.53 -14.10 -11.96
CA SER A 77 -3.32 -13.32 -12.24
C SER A 77 -2.95 -12.34 -11.12
N GLY A 78 -3.84 -12.15 -10.13
CA GLY A 78 -3.76 -11.03 -9.17
C GLY A 78 -4.09 -9.67 -9.79
N LYS A 79 -4.42 -9.61 -11.09
CA LYS A 79 -4.80 -8.38 -11.80
C LYS A 79 -6.30 -8.15 -11.77
N LEU A 80 -6.69 -6.90 -12.04
CA LEU A 80 -8.07 -6.49 -12.23
C LEU A 80 -8.61 -6.97 -13.59
N ASN A 81 -9.90 -7.27 -13.63
CA ASN A 81 -10.70 -7.45 -14.84
C ASN A 81 -11.97 -6.60 -14.70
N THR A 82 -12.81 -6.54 -15.73
CA THR A 82 -14.01 -5.68 -15.72
C THR A 82 -14.93 -5.93 -14.53
N SER A 83 -15.14 -7.18 -14.10
CA SER A 83 -16.01 -7.48 -12.95
C SER A 83 -15.37 -7.06 -11.62
N LEU A 84 -14.05 -7.17 -11.49
CA LEU A 84 -13.31 -6.70 -10.32
C LEU A 84 -13.25 -5.17 -10.25
N VAL A 85 -13.16 -4.48 -11.39
CA VAL A 85 -13.30 -3.02 -11.45
C VAL A 85 -14.69 -2.60 -11.00
N GLN A 86 -15.74 -3.25 -11.49
CA GLN A 86 -17.12 -2.99 -11.03
C GLN A 86 -17.29 -3.24 -9.54
N TYR A 87 -16.66 -4.31 -9.03
CA TYR A 87 -16.67 -4.62 -7.61
C TYR A 87 -15.96 -3.54 -6.78
N TRP A 88 -14.79 -3.07 -7.21
CA TRP A 88 -14.10 -1.94 -6.59
C TRP A 88 -14.96 -0.68 -6.59
N ILE A 89 -15.57 -0.34 -7.72
CA ILE A 89 -16.46 0.84 -7.83
C ILE A 89 -17.56 0.76 -6.77
N ASN A 90 -18.25 -0.38 -6.69
CA ASN A 90 -19.42 -0.53 -5.82
C ASN A 90 -19.07 -0.62 -4.33
N ASN A 91 -17.91 -1.16 -3.97
CA ASN A 91 -17.55 -1.46 -2.58
C ASN A 91 -16.53 -0.49 -1.98
N CYS A 92 -15.79 0.25 -2.80
CA CYS A 92 -14.75 1.18 -2.33
C CYS A 92 -15.09 2.62 -2.75
N LEU A 93 -15.31 2.84 -4.04
CA LEU A 93 -15.46 4.18 -4.57
C LEU A 93 -16.81 4.79 -4.21
N PHE A 94 -17.92 4.23 -4.71
CA PHE A 94 -19.27 4.79 -4.53
C PHE A 94 -19.67 5.03 -3.07
N PRO A 95 -19.39 4.12 -2.11
CA PRO A 95 -19.69 4.37 -0.71
C PRO A 95 -18.95 5.58 -0.12
N SER A 96 -17.84 5.97 -0.75
CA SER A 96 -16.95 7.04 -0.29
C SER A 96 -17.17 8.37 -1.02
N LEU A 97 -18.06 8.39 -2.02
CA LEU A 97 -18.44 9.61 -2.71
C LEU A 97 -19.56 10.31 -1.93
N SER A 98 -19.42 11.62 -1.73
CA SER A 98 -20.56 12.45 -1.33
C SER A 98 -21.62 12.47 -2.44
N HIS A 99 -22.89 12.74 -2.11
CA HIS A 99 -24.00 12.89 -3.07
C HIS A 99 -23.82 14.02 -4.11
N SER A 100 -22.65 14.65 -4.16
CA SER A 100 -22.24 15.63 -5.15
C SER A 100 -21.75 14.98 -6.44
N ARG A 101 -21.87 15.70 -7.56
CA ARG A 101 -21.25 15.29 -8.83
C ARG A 101 -19.74 15.10 -8.62
N THR A 102 -19.24 13.94 -9.03
CA THR A 102 -17.84 13.55 -8.91
C THR A 102 -17.26 13.29 -10.29
N LEU A 103 -16.02 13.75 -10.53
CA LEU A 103 -15.22 13.39 -11.70
C LEU A 103 -14.16 12.37 -11.25
N LEU A 104 -14.17 11.18 -11.84
CA LEU A 104 -13.14 10.16 -11.62
C LEU A 104 -12.06 10.30 -12.70
N LEU A 105 -10.80 10.45 -12.26
CA LEU A 105 -9.64 10.39 -13.12
C LEU A 105 -8.99 9.01 -12.97
N SER A 106 -8.90 8.27 -14.06
CA SER A 106 -8.28 6.95 -14.14
C SER A 106 -7.32 6.92 -15.32
N ASP A 107 -6.23 6.17 -15.20
CA ASP A 107 -5.33 5.95 -16.33
C ASP A 107 -6.00 5.13 -17.43
N SER A 108 -5.59 5.38 -18.67
CA SER A 108 -6.01 4.62 -19.85
C SER A 108 -5.14 3.37 -20.01
N TRP A 109 -4.95 2.60 -18.93
CA TRP A 109 -4.05 1.45 -18.95
C TRP A 109 -4.68 0.28 -19.70
N ASN A 110 -3.94 -0.20 -20.70
CA ASN A 110 -4.46 -1.18 -21.63
C ASN A 110 -4.78 -2.51 -20.98
N GLU A 111 -4.35 -2.92 -19.76
CA GLU A 111 -4.80 -4.17 -19.08
C GLU A 111 -6.22 -4.16 -18.51
N GLN A 112 -7.08 -3.41 -19.19
CA GLN A 112 -8.22 -3.96 -19.93
C GLN A 112 -7.82 -4.68 -21.26
N SER A 113 -6.67 -5.43 -21.28
CA SER A 113 -5.78 -5.88 -22.41
C SER A 113 -4.22 -5.78 -22.17
N GLU A 114 -3.66 -6.89 -21.68
CA GLU A 114 -2.27 -7.43 -21.82
C GLU A 114 -0.97 -6.94 -21.14
N LYS A 115 -0.15 -7.96 -20.83
CA LYS A 115 0.69 -8.21 -19.65
C LYS A 115 2.10 -7.60 -19.70
N HIS A 116 2.42 -6.78 -18.70
CA HIS A 116 3.80 -6.61 -18.21
C HIS A 116 3.89 -6.81 -16.69
N GLY A 117 4.85 -7.64 -16.27
CA GLY A 117 5.17 -7.86 -14.86
C GLY A 117 6.35 -7.00 -14.47
N PHE A 118 6.19 -6.18 -13.44
CA PHE A 118 7.28 -5.42 -12.81
C PHE A 118 7.75 -6.20 -11.57
N TYR A 119 9.06 -6.20 -11.33
CA TYR A 119 9.67 -6.76 -10.12
C TYR A 119 10.31 -5.62 -9.33
N ASP A 120 10.15 -5.64 -8.01
CA ASP A 120 11.01 -4.96 -7.04
C ASP A 120 11.25 -5.89 -5.84
N GLU A 121 12.46 -5.85 -5.30
CA GLU A 121 12.96 -6.73 -4.24
C GLU A 121 12.44 -6.35 -2.85
N ILE A 122 12.08 -7.35 -2.05
CA ILE A 122 11.80 -7.22 -0.61
C ILE A 122 13.05 -7.66 0.17
N ARG A 123 13.59 -6.77 1.01
CA ARG A 123 14.70 -7.08 1.91
C ARG A 123 14.24 -7.90 3.11
N ASP A 124 14.97 -8.98 3.35
CA ASP A 124 14.77 -9.95 4.42
C ASP A 124 15.49 -9.46 5.69
N GLY A 125 14.72 -8.87 6.60
CA GLY A 125 15.13 -8.52 7.97
C GLY A 125 13.96 -8.59 8.96
N MET A 126 12.81 -9.07 8.50
CA MET A 126 11.62 -9.30 9.32
C MET A 126 11.38 -10.80 9.39
N ASP A 127 11.23 -11.34 10.60
CA ASP A 127 10.86 -12.75 10.84
C ASP A 127 9.43 -13.05 10.35
N THR A 128 8.67 -12.01 9.99
CA THR A 128 7.33 -12.09 9.43
C THR A 128 7.37 -12.27 7.91
N ASP A 129 6.74 -13.33 7.41
CA ASP A 129 6.58 -13.54 5.96
C ASP A 129 5.55 -12.56 5.35
N VAL A 130 6.03 -11.41 4.86
CA VAL A 130 5.19 -10.39 4.21
C VAL A 130 4.59 -10.81 2.87
N THR A 131 4.90 -12.01 2.39
CA THR A 131 4.30 -12.58 1.16
C THR A 131 3.06 -13.42 1.46
N GLU A 132 2.75 -13.67 2.73
CA GLU A 132 1.52 -14.34 3.17
C GLU A 132 0.32 -13.37 3.10
N ARG A 133 -0.88 -13.88 2.78
CA ARG A 133 -2.08 -13.09 2.50
C ARG A 133 -2.46 -12.17 3.65
N ASN A 134 -2.51 -12.69 4.87
CA ASN A 134 -2.89 -11.88 6.03
C ASN A 134 -1.85 -10.81 6.31
N ASN A 135 -0.57 -11.11 6.13
CA ASN A 135 0.50 -10.13 6.27
C ASN A 135 0.45 -9.06 5.17
N ILE A 136 0.14 -9.41 3.92
CA ILE A 136 -0.13 -8.45 2.84
C ILE A 136 -1.29 -7.54 3.24
N LEU A 137 -2.45 -8.11 3.59
CA LEU A 137 -3.64 -7.33 3.91
C LEU A 137 -3.43 -6.42 5.12
N LYS A 138 -2.74 -6.91 6.15
CA LYS A 138 -2.39 -6.13 7.34
C LYS A 138 -1.42 -5.01 7.02
N LEU A 139 -0.38 -5.27 6.22
CA LEU A 139 0.58 -4.26 5.80
C LEU A 139 -0.10 -3.17 4.96
N GLN A 140 -0.98 -3.55 4.04
CA GLN A 140 -1.71 -2.61 3.19
C GLN A 140 -2.74 -1.80 3.98
N SER A 141 -3.41 -2.44 4.95
CA SER A 141 -4.26 -1.75 5.91
C SER A 141 -3.48 -0.70 6.71
N LEU A 142 -2.32 -1.06 7.29
CA LEU A 142 -1.51 -0.13 8.07
C LEU A 142 -0.89 0.98 7.20
N THR A 143 -0.46 0.66 5.98
CA THR A 143 0.10 1.64 5.04
C THR A 143 -0.97 2.66 4.63
N HIS A 144 -2.17 2.17 4.28
CA HIS A 144 -3.31 3.02 3.99
C HIS A 144 -3.65 3.90 5.20
N ASN A 145 -3.71 3.31 6.40
CA ASN A 145 -3.92 4.07 7.63
C ASN A 145 -2.91 5.20 7.77
N GLN A 146 -1.61 4.91 7.70
CA GLN A 146 -0.56 5.92 7.88
C GLN A 146 -0.68 7.05 6.85
N LEU A 147 -0.92 6.74 5.58
CA LEU A 147 -1.05 7.75 4.52
C LEU A 147 -2.36 8.55 4.58
N SER A 148 -3.39 8.03 5.26
CA SER A 148 -4.62 8.78 5.54
C SER A 148 -4.44 9.87 6.59
N ALA A 149 -3.31 9.93 7.30
CA ALA A 149 -3.08 10.92 8.35
C ALA A 149 -3.05 12.36 7.80
N PRO A 150 -3.60 13.35 8.54
CA PRO A 150 -3.68 14.75 8.08
C PRO A 150 -2.33 15.39 7.72
N VAL A 151 -1.24 14.91 8.31
CA VAL A 151 0.12 15.39 8.01
C VAL A 151 0.48 15.24 6.52
N PHE A 152 -0.14 14.28 5.81
CA PHE A 152 0.11 14.04 4.39
C PHE A 152 -0.85 14.77 3.44
N THR A 153 -1.81 15.54 3.95
CA THR A 153 -2.80 16.23 3.09
C THR A 153 -2.15 17.15 2.07
N ALA A 154 -1.18 17.97 2.50
CA ALA A 154 -0.47 18.87 1.59
C ALA A 154 0.40 18.11 0.57
N MET A 155 1.01 16.99 0.96
CA MET A 155 1.76 16.12 0.06
C MET A 155 0.87 15.49 -1.02
N ILE A 156 -0.33 15.03 -0.66
CA ILE A 156 -1.29 14.46 -1.62
C ILE A 156 -1.84 15.56 -2.54
N LYS A 157 -2.19 16.74 -2.00
CA LYS A 157 -2.57 17.91 -2.84
C LYS A 157 -1.47 18.30 -3.82
N TYR A 158 -0.21 18.14 -3.44
CA TYR A 158 0.90 18.48 -4.31
C TYR A 158 0.95 17.61 -5.57
N ALA A 159 0.52 16.35 -5.49
CA ALA A 159 0.38 15.50 -6.69
C ALA A 159 -0.63 16.11 -7.68
N TRP A 160 -1.76 16.61 -7.20
CA TRP A 160 -2.76 17.29 -8.03
C TRP A 160 -2.25 18.61 -8.61
N PHE A 161 -1.56 19.42 -7.81
CA PHE A 161 -0.90 20.64 -8.26
C PHE A 161 0.13 20.34 -9.37
N LYS A 162 1.00 19.34 -9.15
CA LYS A 162 2.02 18.94 -10.13
C LYS A 162 1.44 18.38 -11.42
N ALA A 163 0.27 17.75 -11.35
CA ALA A 163 -0.47 17.29 -12.52
C ALA A 163 -1.28 18.41 -13.21
N GLY A 164 -1.28 19.64 -12.67
CA GLY A 164 -1.96 20.80 -13.27
C GLY A 164 -3.46 20.91 -12.95
N TYR A 165 -3.96 20.15 -11.97
CA TYR A 165 -5.37 20.19 -11.55
C TYR A 165 -5.66 21.18 -10.41
N LEU A 166 -4.62 21.80 -9.84
CA LEU A 166 -4.73 22.88 -8.87
C LEU A 166 -3.83 24.03 -9.30
N ASP A 167 -4.34 25.25 -9.26
CA ASP A 167 -3.57 26.46 -9.60
C ASP A 167 -2.65 26.92 -8.46
N VAL A 168 -2.98 26.52 -7.22
CA VAL A 168 -2.31 26.98 -6.01
C VAL A 168 -1.47 25.86 -5.41
N HIS A 169 -0.18 26.14 -5.18
CA HIS A 169 0.72 25.23 -4.48
C HIS A 169 0.22 25.00 -3.04
N PRO A 170 0.15 23.75 -2.53
CA PRO A 170 -0.44 23.44 -1.22
C PRO A 170 0.44 23.82 -0.01
N GLY A 171 1.39 24.75 -0.19
CA GLY A 171 2.40 25.09 0.82
C GLY A 171 3.48 24.01 1.02
N PRO A 172 4.41 24.22 1.98
CA PRO A 172 5.42 23.24 2.33
C PRO A 172 4.81 22.00 3.00
N PHE A 173 5.38 20.84 2.75
CA PHE A 173 4.99 19.57 3.36
C PHE A 173 6.22 18.69 3.61
N LYS A 174 6.06 17.71 4.50
CA LYS A 174 7.05 16.66 4.73
C LYS A 174 6.68 15.42 3.92
N THR A 175 7.69 14.74 3.40
CA THR A 175 7.56 13.43 2.74
C THR A 175 7.29 12.33 3.77
N VAL A 176 6.83 11.17 3.29
CA VAL A 176 6.68 9.96 4.13
C VAL A 176 7.98 9.60 4.83
N ILE A 177 9.12 9.76 4.17
CA ILE A 177 10.44 9.48 4.75
C ILE A 177 10.69 10.40 5.93
N GLU A 178 10.48 11.70 5.77
CA GLU A 178 10.71 12.68 6.83
C GLU A 178 9.75 12.53 8.01
N VAL A 179 8.49 12.18 7.75
CA VAL A 179 7.48 11.98 8.82
C VAL A 179 7.73 10.66 9.54
N CYS A 180 7.72 9.56 8.80
CA CYS A 180 7.66 8.21 9.37
C CYS A 180 9.04 7.63 9.71
N TYR A 181 10.12 8.17 9.16
CA TYR A 181 11.48 7.64 9.34
C TYR A 181 12.54 8.72 9.66
N GLY A 182 12.14 9.99 9.71
CA GLY A 182 12.99 11.11 10.12
C GLY A 182 13.12 11.22 11.63
N PHE A 183 13.74 10.22 12.26
CA PHE A 183 13.97 10.17 13.70
C PHE A 183 15.29 9.48 14.04
N ASP A 184 15.96 9.95 15.09
CA ASP A 184 17.23 9.39 15.57
C ASP A 184 17.04 8.45 16.77
N ASP A 185 15.86 8.49 17.40
CA ASP A 185 15.55 7.65 18.55
C ASP A 185 15.43 6.18 18.11
N LEU A 186 16.31 5.34 18.65
CA LEU A 186 16.37 3.92 18.34
C LEU A 186 15.43 3.08 19.20
N GLN A 187 14.71 3.66 20.16
CA GLN A 187 13.86 2.93 21.10
C GLN A 187 12.38 3.06 20.78
N CYS A 188 11.64 1.98 21.04
CA CYS A 188 10.19 2.00 20.97
C CYS A 188 9.59 2.79 22.15
N HIS A 189 8.61 3.64 21.86
CA HIS A 189 7.90 4.49 22.83
C HIS A 189 6.84 3.75 23.64
N VAL A 190 6.56 2.48 23.33
CA VAL A 190 5.66 1.66 24.15
C VAL A 190 6.34 1.30 25.47
N ARG A 191 5.64 1.52 26.59
CA ARG A 191 6.16 1.25 27.94
C ARG A 191 6.66 -0.19 28.06
N ASN A 192 7.81 -0.36 28.71
CA ASN A 192 8.46 -1.66 28.92
C ASN A 192 8.86 -2.40 27.61
N CYS A 193 9.00 -1.69 26.49
CA CYS A 193 9.58 -2.24 25.28
C CYS A 193 11.07 -1.89 25.19
N SER A 194 11.91 -2.88 24.92
CA SER A 194 13.35 -2.72 24.66
C SER A 194 13.72 -2.98 23.19
N SER A 195 12.72 -3.10 22.32
CA SER A 195 12.93 -3.38 20.90
C SER A 195 13.29 -2.11 20.14
N CYS A 196 14.09 -2.27 19.09
CA CYS A 196 14.48 -1.16 18.23
C CYS A 196 13.26 -0.55 17.51
N SER A 197 13.29 0.77 17.38
CA SER A 197 12.37 1.56 16.57
C SER A 197 12.34 1.09 15.11
N PHE A 198 11.15 1.02 14.53
CA PHE A 198 10.90 0.66 13.14
C PHE A 198 10.29 1.83 12.35
N ILE A 199 9.28 2.49 12.93
CA ILE A 199 8.52 3.55 12.26
C ILE A 199 7.96 4.55 13.28
N ARG A 200 7.84 5.82 12.89
CA ARG A 200 7.06 6.83 13.62
C ARG A 200 5.63 6.86 13.06
N CYS A 201 4.64 6.72 13.93
CA CYS A 201 3.24 6.80 13.54
C CYS A 201 2.87 8.23 13.09
N SER A 202 2.26 8.36 11.91
CA SER A 202 1.87 9.64 11.31
C SER A 202 0.68 10.34 12.00
N TYR A 203 -0.07 9.63 12.86
CA TYR A 203 -1.15 10.22 13.66
C TYR A 203 -0.67 10.67 15.05
N CYS A 204 -0.13 9.74 15.84
CA CYS A 204 0.20 10.02 17.25
C CYS A 204 1.67 10.40 17.48
N GLY A 205 2.52 10.31 16.47
CA GLY A 205 3.94 10.64 16.56
C GLY A 205 4.79 9.65 17.37
N SER A 206 4.19 8.57 17.92
CA SER A 206 4.92 7.55 18.67
C SER A 206 5.87 6.77 17.75
N ILE A 207 7.11 6.56 18.21
CA ILE A 207 8.09 5.71 17.54
C ILE A 207 7.88 4.27 18.01
N LEU A 208 7.63 3.37 17.07
CA LEU A 208 7.19 2.00 17.35
C LEU A 208 8.16 1.02 16.74
N CYS A 209 8.45 -0.06 17.47
CA CYS A 209 9.09 -1.23 16.88
C CYS A 209 8.10 -2.00 15.98
N ILE A 210 8.60 -2.97 15.23
CA ILE A 210 7.77 -3.82 14.36
C ILE A 210 6.67 -4.57 15.12
N GLU A 211 6.96 -5.03 16.35
CA GLU A 211 5.97 -5.72 17.17
C GLU A 211 4.78 -4.81 17.46
N HIS A 212 5.06 -3.61 17.96
CA HIS A 212 4.02 -2.67 18.36
C HIS A 212 3.31 -2.01 17.18
N PHE A 213 3.98 -1.83 16.05
CA PHE A 213 3.35 -1.28 14.86
C PHE A 213 2.58 -2.35 14.07
N PHE A 214 3.27 -3.40 13.65
CA PHE A 214 2.74 -4.39 12.73
C PHE A 214 2.04 -5.53 13.46
N ASN A 215 2.68 -6.23 14.41
CA ASN A 215 2.09 -7.41 15.05
C ASN A 215 0.90 -7.07 15.94
N ASN A 216 1.00 -6.02 16.76
CA ASN A 216 -0.10 -5.51 17.58
C ASN A 216 -1.10 -4.65 16.80
N TYR A 217 -0.86 -4.43 15.50
CA TYR A 217 -1.77 -3.72 14.60
C TYR A 217 -2.13 -2.30 15.08
N HIS A 218 -1.15 -1.39 15.05
CA HIS A 218 -1.29 -0.01 15.48
C HIS A 218 -2.14 0.82 14.47
N PHE A 219 -3.45 0.81 14.68
CA PHE A 219 -4.45 1.42 13.82
C PHE A 219 -5.09 2.67 14.45
N HIS A 220 -5.46 3.66 13.63
CA HIS A 220 -6.11 4.92 14.04
C HIS A 220 -7.41 5.12 13.29
#